data_AF-A0A251RZ71-F1
#
_entry.id   AF-A0A251RZ71-F1
#
_cell.length_a   1.000
_cell.length_b   1.000
_cell.length_c   1.000
_cell.angle_alpha   90.00
_cell.angle_beta   90.00
_cell.angle_gamma   90.00
#
_symmetry.space_group_name_H-M   'P 1'
#
loop_
_entity.id
_entity.type
_entity.pdbx_description
1 polymer ?
#
loop_
_entity_poly.entity_id
_entity_poly.type
_entity_poly.pdbx_seq_one_letter_code
_entity_poly.pdbx_strand_id
1 'polypeptide(L)'
;MASINMSSSSTSLLRSKMITNVSSYNSHNFVKLFSSNGHTSEAFLHLGTKSCPKNKGDGRLRASLLPTDGSFPINEKRINGLEKNGVSVSSDVVIQPDSIALGTLAAETTPSMNDFSTAADEYDLDQPTPGFSSIPEAIEDIRQGKMVVVVDDESRENEGDLIMAAQCVTPEAMAFIVKHGTGIVCVSMKGEDLDRLQLPLMVSHKDNEEKLTTAFTVSVDAKHGTTTGVSACDRAATIKALALKDSQPADFNRPGHIFPLKYREGGVLKRAGHTEASVDLAMLAGFDPVAVLCEIVDDDGSMARLPKLKEFVKRENLKIISIADLIRYRRKTDKLVERASAARIPTTWGPFVAYCYRSVLDGIEHIAMVKGDIGDGNDILVRVHSECLTGDIFGSARCDCGNQLALAMQQIEEAGRGVLVYLRGHEGRGIGLGHKLRAYNLQDDGRDTVEANEELGLPVDSREYGIGAQILRDLGVRTMKLMTNNPAKYSGLKGYGLEVAGRVPLLTPITKHNKRYLETKRAKMGHVYGSGVPNLISQNDKPTTPNPSD
;
A
#
# COMPACT_ATOMS: atom_id res chain seq x y z
N MET A 1 -64.18 9.30 22.39
CA MET A 1 -64.98 8.82 21.24
C MET A 1 -63.99 8.56 20.11
N ALA A 2 -63.88 7.39 19.48
CA ALA A 2 -64.51 6.08 19.68
C ALA A 2 -63.45 4.99 19.33
N SER A 3 -63.20 3.99 20.19
CA SER A 3 -63.72 2.60 20.12
C SER A 3 -62.89 1.65 19.21
N ILE A 4 -62.16 0.65 19.75
CA ILE A 4 -62.53 -0.80 19.88
C ILE A 4 -62.43 -1.55 18.53
N ASN A 5 -61.73 -2.69 18.34
CA ASN A 5 -60.95 -3.63 19.21
C ASN A 5 -59.61 -4.02 18.50
N MET A 6 -58.61 -4.77 19.01
CA MET A 6 -58.38 -5.69 20.15
C MET A 6 -58.78 -7.19 20.00
N SER A 7 -57.80 -8.05 19.64
CA SER A 7 -57.74 -9.52 19.83
C SER A 7 -56.24 -9.96 19.84
N SER A 8 -55.63 -10.31 20.98
CA SER A 8 -55.64 -11.61 21.71
C SER A 8 -54.75 -12.70 21.04
N SER A 9 -53.49 -12.90 21.46
CA SER A 9 -53.04 -13.77 22.59
C SER A 9 -53.09 -15.29 22.24
N SER A 10 -52.14 -16.18 22.57
CA SER A 10 -51.10 -16.21 23.63
C SER A 10 -49.79 -16.90 23.09
N THR A 11 -48.83 -17.54 23.80
CA THR A 11 -48.69 -17.97 25.21
C THR A 11 -47.21 -18.16 25.65
N SER A 12 -46.86 -17.59 26.81
CA SER A 12 -45.96 -18.08 27.88
C SER A 12 -44.65 -18.90 27.64
N LEU A 13 -43.57 -18.35 28.21
CA LEU A 13 -42.59 -18.97 29.13
C LEU A 13 -41.77 -20.22 28.71
N LEU A 14 -40.44 -20.06 28.76
CA LEU A 14 -39.55 -21.04 29.40
C LEU A 14 -38.37 -20.35 30.11
N ARG A 15 -37.91 -20.92 31.23
CA ARG A 15 -36.94 -20.32 32.17
C ARG A 15 -35.93 -21.37 32.63
N SER A 16 -34.67 -21.22 32.24
CA SER A 16 -33.55 -22.05 32.72
C SER A 16 -32.35 -21.13 32.95
N LYS A 17 -32.05 -20.76 34.20
CA LYS A 17 -31.18 -21.46 35.16
C LYS A 17 -29.72 -21.53 34.72
N MET A 18 -28.86 -20.80 35.45
CA MET A 18 -27.47 -21.19 35.65
C MET A 18 -27.42 -22.61 36.22
N ILE A 19 -26.56 -23.45 35.65
CA ILE A 19 -25.95 -24.59 36.36
C ILE A 19 -24.46 -24.53 36.08
N THR A 20 -23.67 -24.37 37.14
CA THR A 20 -22.22 -24.59 37.12
C THR A 20 -21.95 -26.07 36.92
N ASN A 21 -21.00 -26.44 36.06
CA ASN A 21 -20.33 -27.72 36.20
C ASN A 21 -18.86 -27.62 35.83
N VAL A 22 -18.01 -28.02 36.77
CA VAL A 22 -16.57 -28.24 36.58
C VAL A 22 -16.39 -29.73 36.37
N SER A 23 -15.68 -30.14 35.32
CA SER A 23 -15.14 -31.49 35.23
C SER A 23 -13.73 -31.47 34.66
N SER A 24 -12.75 -31.38 35.56
CA SER A 24 -11.38 -31.79 35.27
C SER A 24 -11.33 -33.29 35.03
N TYR A 25 -10.75 -33.74 33.91
CA TYR A 25 -10.30 -35.12 33.77
C TYR A 25 -8.93 -35.18 33.09
N ASN A 26 -7.92 -35.57 33.87
CA ASN A 26 -6.70 -36.17 33.36
C ASN A 26 -7.01 -37.59 32.90
N SER A 27 -6.54 -37.99 31.72
CA SER A 27 -6.28 -39.40 31.42
C SER A 27 -5.18 -39.52 30.36
N HIS A 28 -4.03 -40.07 30.76
CA HIS A 28 -2.98 -40.47 29.84
C HIS A 28 -3.49 -41.55 28.87
N ASN A 29 -2.98 -41.56 27.64
CA ASN A 29 -2.90 -42.77 26.83
C ASN A 29 -1.43 -43.10 26.54
N PHE A 30 -0.81 -43.80 27.49
CA PHE A 30 0.48 -44.47 27.29
C PHE A 30 0.23 -45.80 26.56
N VAL A 31 0.73 -45.95 25.33
CA VAL A 31 0.85 -47.28 24.71
C VAL A 31 2.10 -47.95 25.30
N LYS A 32 1.93 -49.12 25.91
CA LYS A 32 3.04 -49.95 26.37
C LYS A 32 3.71 -50.63 25.17
N LEU A 33 5.05 -50.52 25.08
CA LEU A 33 5.88 -51.66 24.69
C LEU A 33 6.69 -52.13 25.91
N PHE A 34 7.06 -53.40 25.92
CA PHE A 34 7.83 -54.02 27.01
C PHE A 34 9.35 -53.79 26.86
N SER A 35 10.06 -53.88 27.98
CA SER A 35 11.51 -53.69 28.09
C SER A 35 12.29 -55.00 27.82
N SER A 36 13.54 -54.87 27.38
CA SER A 36 14.57 -55.90 27.58
C SER A 36 15.96 -55.30 27.83
N ASN A 37 16.46 -55.50 29.06
CA ASN A 37 17.87 -55.56 29.49
C ASN A 37 18.79 -54.33 29.33
N GLY A 38 19.42 -53.89 30.44
CA GLY A 38 20.61 -53.00 30.40
C GLY A 38 20.91 -52.21 31.68
N HIS A 39 21.78 -52.73 32.55
CA HIS A 39 22.46 -52.00 33.65
C HIS A 39 23.44 -50.92 33.10
N THR A 40 23.87 -49.84 33.78
CA THR A 40 23.66 -49.31 35.15
C THR A 40 24.17 -47.85 35.27
N SER A 41 23.90 -47.22 36.42
CA SER A 41 24.62 -46.09 37.05
C SER A 41 24.08 -44.67 36.82
N GLU A 42 23.86 -43.97 37.94
CA GLU A 42 23.71 -42.53 38.00
C GLU A 42 25.09 -41.83 37.91
N ALA A 43 25.09 -40.59 37.43
CA ALA A 43 26.16 -39.60 37.65
C ALA A 43 25.57 -38.18 37.48
N PHE A 44 26.14 -37.20 38.18
CA PHE A 44 25.60 -35.83 38.30
C PHE A 44 26.27 -34.83 37.31
N LEU A 45 25.59 -33.68 37.13
CA LEU A 45 26.09 -32.36 36.70
C LEU A 45 26.25 -31.99 35.20
N HIS A 46 25.98 -30.69 34.98
CA HIS A 46 26.19 -29.81 33.83
C HIS A 46 27.37 -30.13 32.88
N LEU A 47 27.19 -29.85 31.58
CA LEU A 47 27.61 -28.59 30.94
C LEU A 47 27.25 -28.54 29.43
N GLY A 48 27.45 -27.36 28.80
CA GLY A 48 27.93 -27.31 27.41
C GLY A 48 26.99 -26.79 26.32
N THR A 49 27.03 -25.48 26.08
CA THR A 49 26.73 -24.90 24.76
C THR A 49 27.65 -25.51 23.70
N LYS A 50 27.12 -25.91 22.53
CA LYS A 50 27.91 -26.38 21.40
C LYS A 50 27.94 -25.36 20.26
N SER A 51 29.02 -24.58 20.19
CA SER A 51 29.51 -24.03 18.93
C SER A 51 30.21 -25.14 18.13
N CYS A 52 30.28 -24.98 16.79
CA CYS A 52 31.03 -25.88 15.92
C CYS A 52 31.86 -25.05 14.92
N PRO A 53 33.16 -25.35 14.71
CA PRO A 53 34.08 -24.42 14.04
C PRO A 53 34.15 -24.62 12.52
N LYS A 54 34.64 -23.58 11.82
CA LYS A 54 35.31 -23.72 10.51
C LYS A 54 36.64 -22.97 10.53
N ASN A 55 37.66 -23.61 9.96
CA ASN A 55 39.05 -23.11 9.98
C ASN A 55 39.27 -21.91 9.05
N LYS A 56 40.26 -21.09 9.40
CA LYS A 56 40.93 -20.20 8.44
C LYS A 56 41.96 -21.00 7.63
N GLY A 57 42.00 -20.77 6.33
CA GLY A 57 43.15 -21.07 5.47
C GLY A 57 43.48 -19.78 4.70
N ASP A 58 44.75 -19.35 4.72
CA ASP A 58 45.22 -18.18 3.97
C ASP A 58 45.63 -18.59 2.54
N GLY A 59 45.45 -17.69 1.57
CA GLY A 59 45.44 -18.02 0.15
C GLY A 59 45.49 -16.80 -0.75
N ARG A 60 46.57 -16.01 -0.67
CA ARG A 60 46.79 -14.87 -1.57
C ARG A 60 47.02 -15.32 -3.02
N LEU A 61 46.24 -14.80 -3.96
CA LEU A 61 46.65 -14.65 -5.35
C LEU A 61 46.50 -13.19 -5.80
N ARG A 62 47.54 -12.66 -6.45
CA ARG A 62 47.52 -11.37 -7.15
C ARG A 62 47.08 -11.59 -8.59
N ALA A 63 46.23 -10.70 -9.09
CA ALA A 63 46.15 -10.39 -10.51
C ALA A 63 46.41 -8.89 -10.68
N SER A 64 47.16 -8.51 -11.72
CA SER A 64 47.60 -7.14 -11.95
C SER A 64 47.79 -6.89 -13.44
N LEU A 65 47.13 -5.86 -13.97
CA LEU A 65 47.37 -5.33 -15.32
C LEU A 65 47.55 -3.82 -15.24
N LEU A 66 48.38 -3.30 -16.15
CA LEU A 66 48.86 -1.93 -16.18
C LEU A 66 48.09 -1.10 -17.22
N PRO A 67 48.01 0.24 -17.06
CA PRO A 67 47.67 1.13 -18.17
C PRO A 67 48.83 1.22 -19.17
N THR A 68 48.52 1.62 -20.41
CA THR A 68 49.51 1.92 -21.45
C THR A 68 49.18 3.25 -22.12
N ASP A 69 50.17 4.14 -22.23
CA ASP A 69 50.00 5.49 -22.80
C ASP A 69 49.82 5.50 -24.34
N GLY A 70 49.19 6.57 -24.83
CA GLY A 70 49.10 6.95 -26.24
C GLY A 70 48.62 8.41 -26.35
N SER A 71 49.30 9.25 -27.14
CA SER A 71 49.38 10.69 -26.83
C SER A 71 49.22 11.66 -28.02
N PHE A 72 48.53 12.79 -27.75
CA PHE A 72 48.55 14.08 -28.49
C PHE A 72 47.94 14.10 -29.92
N PRO A 73 47.66 15.29 -30.53
CA PRO A 73 47.90 16.67 -30.07
C PRO A 73 46.71 17.67 -30.09
N ILE A 74 46.80 18.66 -29.19
CA ILE A 74 46.67 20.13 -29.38
C ILE A 74 45.67 20.68 -30.42
N ASN A 75 44.79 21.58 -29.98
CA ASN A 75 44.60 22.87 -30.68
C ASN A 75 44.34 24.02 -29.68
N GLU A 76 44.87 25.21 -29.97
CA GLU A 76 44.73 26.41 -29.13
C GLU A 76 43.66 27.36 -29.66
N LYS A 77 43.13 28.24 -28.80
CA LYS A 77 42.78 29.61 -29.22
C LYS A 77 42.71 30.61 -28.05
N ARG A 78 43.80 31.36 -27.85
CA ARG A 78 43.81 32.66 -27.17
C ARG A 78 43.58 33.76 -28.19
N ILE A 79 42.71 34.74 -27.91
CA ILE A 79 42.89 36.15 -28.33
C ILE A 79 42.44 37.08 -27.18
N ASN A 80 43.11 38.23 -27.08
CA ASN A 80 42.95 39.36 -26.15
C ASN A 80 41.54 40.01 -26.21
N GLY A 81 41.10 40.93 -25.34
CA GLY A 81 41.76 41.61 -24.21
C GLY A 81 42.09 43.10 -24.48
N LEU A 82 41.31 44.03 -23.90
CA LEU A 82 41.53 45.50 -23.72
C LEU A 82 40.35 46.00 -22.82
N GLU A 83 40.53 46.57 -21.63
CA GLU A 83 40.93 47.93 -21.21
C GLU A 83 39.78 48.95 -20.99
N LYS A 84 39.73 49.47 -19.74
CA LYS A 84 39.46 50.86 -19.29
C LYS A 84 38.26 51.66 -19.85
N ASN A 85 37.31 51.96 -18.96
CA ASN A 85 37.05 53.30 -18.35
C ASN A 85 35.80 53.21 -17.43
N GLY A 86 35.62 53.95 -16.34
CA GLY A 86 36.48 54.96 -15.71
C GLY A 86 35.86 56.36 -15.70
N VAL A 87 35.14 56.72 -14.62
CA VAL A 87 34.83 58.11 -14.16
C VAL A 87 34.17 58.02 -12.77
N SER A 88 34.43 59.01 -11.90
CA SER A 88 33.83 59.16 -10.56
C SER A 88 32.58 60.05 -10.59
N VAL A 89 31.88 60.30 -9.47
CA VAL A 89 32.11 61.47 -8.58
C VAL A 89 31.32 61.29 -7.26
N SER A 90 31.68 62.10 -6.25
CA SER A 90 31.09 62.22 -4.90
C SER A 90 29.61 62.71 -4.90
N SER A 91 28.87 62.87 -3.80
CA SER A 91 29.28 63.37 -2.47
C SER A 91 28.33 63.06 -1.30
N ASP A 92 28.81 63.41 -0.11
CA ASP A 92 28.32 63.08 1.22
C ASP A 92 27.16 63.95 1.74
N VAL A 93 26.33 63.38 2.62
CA VAL A 93 25.68 64.11 3.74
C VAL A 93 25.65 63.19 4.97
N VAL A 94 26.01 63.72 6.15
CA VAL A 94 25.98 63.03 7.45
C VAL A 94 24.84 63.58 8.32
N ILE A 95 24.09 62.71 8.99
CA ILE A 95 23.15 63.07 10.06
C ILE A 95 23.29 62.07 11.23
N GLN A 96 23.23 62.59 12.47
CA GLN A 96 23.06 61.87 13.74
C GLN A 96 21.92 62.56 14.53
N PRO A 97 21.42 62.01 15.65
CA PRO A 97 20.99 60.63 15.89
C PRO A 97 19.55 60.62 16.49
N ASP A 98 19.24 59.64 17.35
CA ASP A 98 18.16 59.64 18.36
C ASP A 98 16.68 59.69 17.93
N SER A 99 16.02 58.52 18.00
CA SER A 99 14.90 58.32 18.94
C SER A 99 14.54 56.82 19.07
N ILE A 100 14.03 56.42 20.23
CA ILE A 100 13.66 55.02 20.54
C ILE A 100 12.17 54.82 20.26
N ALA A 101 11.83 53.82 19.45
CA ALA A 101 10.46 53.34 19.28
C ALA A 101 10.42 51.81 19.23
N LEU A 102 9.64 51.20 20.14
CA LEU A 102 9.47 49.75 20.22
C LEU A 102 8.36 49.30 19.24
N GLY A 103 8.74 49.02 17.99
CA GLY A 103 7.80 48.71 16.90
C GLY A 103 7.65 47.22 16.61
N THR A 104 6.44 46.68 16.74
CA THR A 104 6.09 45.31 16.29
C THR A 104 6.07 45.26 14.76
N LEU A 105 7.05 44.60 14.15
CA LEU A 105 7.06 44.35 12.71
C LEU A 105 6.07 43.25 12.33
N ALA A 106 4.95 43.62 11.71
CA ALA A 106 4.11 42.70 10.96
C ALA A 106 4.87 42.24 9.70
N ALA A 107 5.08 40.94 9.55
CA ALA A 107 5.75 40.37 8.38
C ALA A 107 4.74 40.15 7.24
N GLU A 108 4.62 41.11 6.33
CA GLU A 108 3.86 40.93 5.08
C GLU A 108 4.40 39.75 4.28
N THR A 109 3.68 38.63 4.32
CA THR A 109 4.08 37.41 3.63
C THR A 109 3.56 37.46 2.19
N THR A 110 4.35 38.06 1.30
CA THR A 110 4.04 38.08 -0.13
C THR A 110 4.04 36.65 -0.70
N PRO A 111 2.96 36.23 -1.40
CA PRO A 111 2.86 34.87 -1.93
C PRO A 111 3.77 34.72 -3.15
N SER A 112 4.97 34.15 -2.93
CA SER A 112 5.85 33.70 -4.02
C SER A 112 5.17 32.55 -4.78
N MET A 113 4.55 32.88 -5.91
CA MET A 113 4.23 31.90 -6.95
C MET A 113 5.53 31.45 -7.60
N ASN A 114 6.14 30.38 -7.09
CA ASN A 114 7.19 29.68 -7.79
C ASN A 114 6.57 28.85 -8.91
N ASP A 115 7.11 29.01 -10.13
CA ASP A 115 6.51 28.50 -11.35
C ASP A 115 6.44 26.95 -11.38
N PHE A 116 5.34 26.41 -11.91
CA PHE A 116 5.06 24.98 -11.90
C PHE A 116 5.78 24.27 -13.06
N SER A 117 7.06 23.95 -12.85
CA SER A 117 7.82 23.15 -13.81
C SER A 117 7.22 21.74 -13.96
N THR A 118 6.57 21.50 -15.09
CA THR A 118 6.06 20.19 -15.51
C THR A 118 7.21 19.28 -15.97
N ALA A 119 8.02 18.83 -15.01
CA ALA A 119 8.88 17.67 -15.22
C ALA A 119 8.00 16.44 -15.51
N ALA A 120 8.43 15.56 -16.43
CA ALA A 120 7.58 14.55 -17.05
C ALA A 120 6.76 13.71 -16.06
N ASP A 121 5.45 13.60 -16.32
CA ASP A 121 4.47 12.92 -15.46
C ASP A 121 4.64 11.38 -15.47
N GLU A 122 5.66 10.89 -14.76
CA GLU A 122 5.91 9.46 -14.53
C GLU A 122 4.80 8.75 -13.72
N TYR A 123 3.83 9.52 -13.21
CA TYR A 123 2.71 9.06 -12.36
C TYR A 123 1.35 9.64 -12.79
N ASP A 124 1.10 9.78 -14.09
CA ASP A 124 -0.27 9.94 -14.58
C ASP A 124 -1.05 8.63 -14.38
N LEU A 125 -1.85 8.57 -13.31
CA LEU A 125 -2.66 7.39 -12.96
C LEU A 125 -3.72 7.03 -14.02
N ASP A 126 -3.98 7.94 -14.96
CA ASP A 126 -4.97 7.77 -16.02
C ASP A 126 -4.38 7.08 -17.26
N GLN A 127 -3.05 6.91 -17.32
CA GLN A 127 -2.35 6.18 -18.37
C GLN A 127 -1.92 4.77 -17.93
N PRO A 128 -1.91 3.78 -18.85
CA PRO A 128 -1.30 2.49 -18.59
C PRO A 128 0.23 2.60 -18.51
N THR A 129 0.84 1.68 -17.77
CA THR A 129 2.29 1.55 -17.68
C THR A 129 2.88 1.32 -19.09
N PRO A 130 4.00 1.95 -19.49
CA PRO A 130 4.50 1.91 -20.87
C PRO A 130 4.63 0.51 -21.48
N GLY A 131 3.91 0.30 -22.60
CA GLY A 131 3.87 -0.99 -23.30
C GLY A 131 2.86 -1.99 -22.74
N PHE A 132 1.95 -1.57 -21.85
CA PHE A 132 0.72 -2.28 -21.49
C PHE A 132 -0.51 -1.62 -22.10
N SER A 133 -1.63 -2.34 -22.14
CA SER A 133 -2.95 -1.85 -22.54
C SER A 133 -3.63 -1.14 -21.38
N SER A 134 -4.66 -0.32 -21.64
CA SER A 134 -5.44 0.28 -20.56
C SER A 134 -6.40 -0.74 -19.93
N ILE A 135 -6.66 -0.59 -18.62
CA ILE A 135 -7.60 -1.46 -17.90
C ILE A 135 -9.03 -1.39 -18.49
N PRO A 136 -9.57 -0.23 -18.93
CA PRO A 136 -10.84 -0.17 -19.66
C PRO A 136 -10.89 -1.03 -20.94
N GLU A 137 -9.81 -1.09 -21.74
CA GLU A 137 -9.75 -1.96 -22.92
C GLU A 137 -9.79 -3.44 -22.54
N ALA A 138 -9.03 -3.85 -21.51
CA ALA A 138 -9.02 -5.23 -21.05
C ALA A 138 -10.39 -5.65 -20.48
N ILE A 139 -11.06 -4.75 -19.74
CA ILE A 139 -12.43 -4.95 -19.25
C ILE A 139 -13.41 -5.13 -20.42
N GLU A 140 -13.27 -4.36 -21.50
CA GLU A 140 -14.12 -4.48 -22.69
C GLU A 140 -13.85 -5.75 -23.50
N ASP A 141 -12.59 -6.18 -23.63
CA ASP A 141 -12.26 -7.45 -24.27
C ASP A 141 -12.78 -8.65 -23.48
N ILE A 142 -12.69 -8.63 -22.13
CA ILE A 142 -13.36 -9.62 -21.28
C ILE A 142 -14.88 -9.56 -21.49
N ARG A 143 -15.51 -8.37 -21.51
CA ARG A 143 -16.95 -8.18 -21.74
C ARG A 143 -17.42 -8.76 -23.08
N GLN A 144 -16.56 -8.72 -24.10
CA GLN A 144 -16.79 -9.34 -25.41
C GLN A 144 -16.48 -10.86 -25.44
N GLY A 145 -16.18 -11.46 -24.28
CA GLY A 145 -15.91 -12.89 -24.13
C GLY A 145 -14.52 -13.35 -24.55
N LYS A 146 -13.58 -12.41 -24.75
CA LYS A 146 -12.20 -12.71 -25.16
C LYS A 146 -11.33 -13.04 -23.94
N MET A 147 -10.09 -13.47 -24.23
CA MET A 147 -9.03 -13.58 -23.24
C MET A 147 -8.21 -12.28 -23.18
N VAL A 148 -7.63 -11.99 -22.02
CA VAL A 148 -6.56 -11.00 -21.85
C VAL A 148 -5.38 -11.65 -21.13
N VAL A 149 -4.18 -11.12 -21.34
CA VAL A 149 -2.99 -11.52 -20.57
C VAL A 149 -2.82 -10.56 -19.41
N VAL A 150 -2.67 -11.09 -18.20
CA VAL A 150 -2.37 -10.32 -16.99
C VAL A 150 -1.01 -10.75 -16.48
N VAL A 151 -0.14 -9.80 -16.13
CA VAL A 151 1.15 -10.08 -15.49
C VAL A 151 1.22 -9.49 -14.09
N ASP A 152 1.97 -10.14 -13.20
CA ASP A 152 2.27 -9.64 -11.87
C ASP A 152 3.58 -8.84 -11.82
N ASP A 153 4.10 -8.60 -10.62
CA ASP A 153 5.32 -7.84 -10.40
C ASP A 153 6.58 -8.72 -10.54
N GLU A 154 7.69 -8.17 -11.04
CA GLU A 154 8.95 -8.90 -11.24
C GLU A 154 9.50 -9.56 -9.95
N SER A 155 9.10 -9.07 -8.78
CA SER A 155 9.49 -9.61 -7.46
C SER A 155 8.63 -10.77 -6.94
N ARG A 156 7.51 -11.13 -7.59
CA ARG A 156 6.54 -12.13 -7.10
C ARG A 156 6.62 -13.46 -7.88
N GLU A 157 5.88 -13.62 -8.98
CA GLU A 157 5.98 -14.75 -9.93
C GLU A 157 6.79 -14.32 -11.15
N ASN A 158 6.59 -13.09 -11.64
CA ASN A 158 7.13 -12.54 -12.89
C ASN A 158 6.62 -13.34 -14.11
N GLU A 159 5.34 -13.70 -14.09
CA GLU A 159 4.69 -14.58 -15.06
C GLU A 159 3.44 -13.91 -15.64
N GLY A 160 2.77 -14.58 -16.58
CA GLY A 160 1.60 -14.04 -17.24
C GLY A 160 0.54 -15.08 -17.50
N ASP A 161 -0.70 -14.76 -17.14
CA ASP A 161 -1.84 -15.67 -17.21
C ASP A 161 -2.78 -15.31 -18.36
N LEU A 162 -3.25 -16.31 -19.10
CA LEU A 162 -4.43 -16.19 -19.95
C LEU A 162 -5.68 -16.19 -19.08
N ILE A 163 -6.37 -15.05 -19.00
CA ILE A 163 -7.58 -14.87 -18.19
C ILE A 163 -8.81 -14.62 -19.06
N MET A 164 -9.92 -15.29 -18.76
CA MET A 164 -11.25 -14.94 -19.28
C MET A 164 -12.38 -15.21 -18.28
N ALA A 165 -13.51 -14.54 -18.44
CA ALA A 165 -14.72 -14.81 -17.65
C ALA A 165 -15.25 -16.23 -17.93
N ALA A 166 -15.52 -17.02 -16.88
CA ALA A 166 -15.86 -18.44 -17.01
C ALA A 166 -17.19 -18.66 -17.77
N GLN A 167 -18.12 -17.71 -17.67
CA GLN A 167 -19.40 -17.73 -18.39
C GLN A 167 -19.21 -17.70 -19.93
N CYS A 168 -18.10 -17.11 -20.41
CA CYS A 168 -17.79 -16.96 -21.83
C CYS A 168 -16.95 -18.10 -22.43
N VAL A 169 -16.49 -19.07 -21.63
CA VAL A 169 -15.58 -20.12 -22.11
C VAL A 169 -16.17 -20.92 -23.28
N THR A 170 -15.34 -21.33 -24.23
CA THR A 170 -15.74 -22.22 -25.33
C THR A 170 -14.72 -23.36 -25.47
N PRO A 171 -15.05 -24.46 -26.16
CA PRO A 171 -14.07 -25.50 -26.47
C PRO A 171 -12.86 -24.98 -27.24
N GLU A 172 -13.04 -23.96 -28.09
CA GLU A 172 -11.98 -23.33 -28.90
C GLU A 172 -11.08 -22.46 -28.02
N ALA A 173 -11.66 -21.64 -27.13
CA ALA A 173 -10.90 -20.87 -26.14
C ALA A 173 -10.15 -21.79 -25.16
N MET A 174 -10.76 -22.92 -24.78
CA MET A 174 -10.12 -23.92 -23.94
C MET A 174 -8.99 -24.66 -24.68
N ALA A 175 -9.16 -24.99 -25.96
CA ALA A 175 -8.09 -25.54 -26.78
C ALA A 175 -6.92 -24.55 -26.95
N PHE A 176 -7.21 -23.25 -27.04
CA PHE A 176 -6.19 -22.20 -27.06
C PHE A 176 -5.43 -22.10 -25.72
N ILE A 177 -6.14 -22.06 -24.59
CA ILE A 177 -5.54 -22.07 -23.24
C ILE A 177 -4.64 -23.30 -23.05
N VAL A 178 -5.11 -24.49 -23.44
CA VAL A 178 -4.36 -25.75 -23.32
C VAL A 178 -3.18 -25.85 -24.29
N LYS A 179 -3.19 -25.09 -25.40
CA LYS A 179 -2.09 -25.02 -26.38
C LYS A 179 -0.96 -24.07 -25.94
N HIS A 180 -1.26 -23.08 -25.09
CA HIS A 180 -0.34 -21.98 -24.78
C HIS A 180 -0.01 -21.79 -23.29
N GLY A 181 -0.73 -22.47 -22.39
CA GLY A 181 -0.42 -22.46 -20.96
C GLY A 181 0.11 -23.80 -20.44
N THR A 182 0.39 -23.83 -19.13
CA THR A 182 0.83 -25.03 -18.38
C THR A 182 -0.08 -26.25 -18.52
N GLY A 183 -1.35 -26.02 -18.90
CA GLY A 183 -2.41 -27.03 -18.89
C GLY A 183 -3.07 -27.23 -17.52
N ILE A 184 -2.56 -26.58 -16.46
CA ILE A 184 -3.14 -26.55 -15.11
C ILE A 184 -4.26 -25.51 -15.08
N VAL A 185 -5.36 -25.83 -15.76
CA VAL A 185 -6.48 -24.89 -15.95
C VAL A 185 -7.21 -24.66 -14.63
N CYS A 186 -7.03 -23.47 -14.08
CA CYS A 186 -7.59 -23.04 -12.82
C CYS A 186 -8.92 -22.28 -13.00
N VAL A 187 -9.77 -22.27 -11.98
CA VAL A 187 -10.99 -21.45 -11.94
C VAL A 187 -11.07 -20.68 -10.63
N SER A 188 -10.78 -19.39 -10.66
CA SER A 188 -10.92 -18.54 -9.49
C SER A 188 -12.40 -18.20 -9.27
N MET A 189 -12.87 -18.41 -8.05
CA MET A 189 -14.23 -18.07 -7.65
C MET A 189 -14.33 -17.73 -6.16
N LYS A 190 -15.42 -17.09 -5.77
CA LYS A 190 -15.63 -16.66 -4.39
C LYS A 190 -15.72 -17.81 -3.39
N GLY A 191 -15.43 -17.47 -2.14
CA GLY A 191 -15.65 -18.38 -1.01
C GLY A 191 -17.08 -18.89 -0.90
N GLU A 192 -18.09 -18.01 -1.08
CA GLU A 192 -19.51 -18.38 -1.00
C GLU A 192 -19.93 -19.43 -2.04
N ASP A 193 -19.36 -19.39 -3.25
CA ASP A 193 -19.62 -20.39 -4.29
C ASP A 193 -18.89 -21.71 -4.04
N LEU A 194 -17.65 -21.68 -3.54
CA LEU A 194 -16.93 -22.89 -3.15
C LEU A 194 -17.61 -23.60 -1.96
N ASP A 195 -18.11 -22.83 -1.01
CA ASP A 195 -18.79 -23.34 0.17
C ASP A 195 -20.18 -23.90 -0.23
N ARG A 196 -20.90 -23.25 -1.17
CA ARG A 196 -22.12 -23.77 -1.86
C ARG A 196 -21.87 -25.11 -2.56
N LEU A 197 -20.80 -25.19 -3.36
CA LEU A 197 -20.45 -26.37 -4.17
C LEU A 197 -19.72 -27.46 -3.39
N GLN A 198 -19.46 -27.27 -2.10
CA GLN A 198 -18.69 -28.19 -1.25
C GLN A 198 -17.31 -28.52 -1.87
N LEU A 199 -16.55 -27.46 -2.14
CA LEU A 199 -15.20 -27.49 -2.70
C LEU A 199 -14.20 -26.96 -1.66
N PRO A 200 -13.83 -27.78 -0.64
CA PRO A 200 -12.86 -27.38 0.37
C PRO A 200 -11.46 -27.22 -0.24
N LEU A 201 -10.60 -26.48 0.44
CA LEU A 201 -9.17 -26.40 0.11
C LEU A 201 -8.57 -27.82 0.10
N MET A 202 -7.72 -28.14 -0.90
CA MET A 202 -7.10 -29.47 -1.00
C MET A 202 -6.05 -29.72 0.10
N VAL A 203 -5.49 -28.64 0.65
CA VAL A 203 -4.56 -28.62 1.80
C VAL A 203 -5.05 -27.53 2.75
N SER A 204 -4.95 -27.73 4.07
CA SER A 204 -5.38 -26.71 5.02
C SER A 204 -4.46 -25.48 4.97
N HIS A 205 -4.96 -24.30 5.31
CA HIS A 205 -4.15 -23.07 5.34
C HIS A 205 -2.92 -23.18 6.28
N LYS A 206 -2.95 -24.06 7.30
CA LYS A 206 -1.80 -24.27 8.19
C LYS A 206 -0.69 -25.13 7.57
N ASP A 207 -1.06 -25.97 6.62
CA ASP A 207 -0.22 -27.01 6.03
C ASP A 207 0.12 -26.70 4.55
N ASN A 208 -0.32 -25.54 4.05
CA ASN A 208 -0.02 -25.06 2.70
C ASN A 208 1.37 -24.40 2.67
N GLU A 209 2.38 -25.21 2.38
CA GLU A 209 3.80 -24.83 2.28
C GLU A 209 4.18 -24.18 0.93
N GLU A 210 3.21 -23.89 0.05
CA GLU A 210 3.44 -23.19 -1.22
C GLU A 210 3.90 -21.74 -0.97
N LYS A 211 4.98 -21.32 -1.65
CA LYS A 211 5.66 -20.01 -1.54
C LYS A 211 4.70 -18.80 -1.43
N LEU A 212 3.59 -18.83 -2.16
CA LEU A 212 2.61 -17.75 -2.31
C LEU A 212 1.23 -18.09 -1.74
N THR A 213 1.10 -19.22 -1.03
CA THR A 213 -0.10 -19.72 -0.33
C THR A 213 -1.35 -19.73 -1.22
N THR A 214 -1.21 -20.17 -2.47
CA THR A 214 -2.29 -20.22 -3.45
C THR A 214 -3.37 -21.20 -3.00
N ALA A 215 -4.62 -20.74 -3.05
CA ALA A 215 -5.74 -21.35 -2.33
C ALA A 215 -6.49 -22.39 -3.17
N PHE A 216 -5.76 -23.42 -3.61
CA PHE A 216 -6.30 -24.55 -4.37
C PHE A 216 -7.37 -25.33 -3.58
N THR A 217 -8.45 -25.70 -4.26
CA THR A 217 -9.48 -26.62 -3.76
C THR A 217 -9.37 -28.00 -4.38
N VAL A 218 -10.17 -28.96 -3.90
CA VAL A 218 -10.30 -30.28 -4.52
C VAL A 218 -10.70 -30.12 -5.98
N SER A 219 -9.91 -30.71 -6.90
CA SER A 219 -10.17 -30.62 -8.34
C SER A 219 -11.47 -31.31 -8.74
N VAL A 220 -12.06 -30.86 -9.85
CA VAL A 220 -13.39 -31.31 -10.31
C VAL A 220 -13.46 -31.55 -11.80
N ASP A 221 -14.41 -32.40 -12.19
CA ASP A 221 -14.98 -32.48 -13.52
C ASP A 221 -16.51 -32.36 -13.40
N ALA A 222 -17.18 -31.75 -14.37
CA ALA A 222 -18.63 -31.89 -14.48
C ALA A 222 -18.99 -33.37 -14.70
N LYS A 223 -20.09 -33.80 -14.08
CA LYS A 223 -20.57 -35.19 -14.09
C LYS A 223 -21.48 -35.52 -15.27
N HIS A 224 -21.96 -34.49 -15.95
CA HIS A 224 -22.88 -34.55 -17.07
C HIS A 224 -22.36 -33.68 -18.23
N GLY A 225 -22.53 -34.15 -19.47
CA GLY A 225 -21.98 -33.47 -20.66
C GLY A 225 -20.47 -33.67 -20.88
N THR A 226 -19.85 -34.58 -20.13
CA THR A 226 -18.41 -34.91 -20.14
C THR A 226 -18.19 -36.40 -20.44
N THR A 227 -16.94 -36.79 -20.66
CA THR A 227 -16.50 -38.16 -20.93
C THR A 227 -15.37 -38.60 -20.00
N THR A 228 -14.21 -37.92 -20.07
CA THR A 228 -13.02 -38.19 -19.25
C THR A 228 -12.53 -36.95 -18.49
N GLY A 229 -13.18 -35.79 -18.66
CA GLY A 229 -12.82 -34.54 -17.98
C GLY A 229 -11.72 -33.74 -18.69
N VAL A 230 -10.71 -34.41 -19.25
CA VAL A 230 -9.49 -33.75 -19.75
C VAL A 230 -9.63 -33.04 -21.11
N SER A 231 -10.68 -33.34 -21.90
CA SER A 231 -10.86 -32.76 -23.24
C SER A 231 -11.14 -31.24 -23.17
N ALA A 232 -10.89 -30.50 -24.25
CA ALA A 232 -11.20 -29.07 -24.30
C ALA A 232 -12.72 -28.80 -24.16
N CYS A 233 -13.56 -29.69 -24.69
CA CYS A 233 -15.02 -29.65 -24.50
C CYS A 233 -15.40 -29.96 -23.05
N ASP A 234 -14.81 -30.99 -22.46
CA ASP A 234 -15.10 -31.46 -21.10
C ASP A 234 -14.70 -30.42 -20.05
N ARG A 235 -13.53 -29.79 -20.22
CA ARG A 235 -13.06 -28.69 -19.38
C ARG A 235 -13.92 -27.44 -19.54
N ALA A 236 -14.28 -27.06 -20.77
CA ALA A 236 -15.19 -25.94 -21.00
C ALA A 236 -16.59 -26.18 -20.38
N ALA A 237 -17.11 -27.41 -20.44
CA ALA A 237 -18.37 -27.79 -19.78
C ALA A 237 -18.26 -27.71 -18.24
N THR A 238 -17.15 -28.19 -17.67
CA THR A 238 -16.85 -28.12 -16.23
C THR A 238 -16.77 -26.67 -15.74
N ILE A 239 -16.08 -25.80 -16.47
CA ILE A 239 -15.94 -24.37 -16.15
C ILE A 239 -17.29 -23.65 -16.23
N LYS A 240 -18.15 -23.99 -17.21
CA LYS A 240 -19.52 -23.48 -17.25
C LYS A 240 -20.36 -23.93 -16.07
N ALA A 241 -20.29 -25.19 -15.68
CA ALA A 241 -20.98 -25.70 -14.50
C ALA A 241 -20.51 -24.98 -13.21
N LEU A 242 -19.21 -24.72 -13.05
CA LEU A 242 -18.70 -23.93 -11.92
C LEU A 242 -19.23 -22.48 -11.92
N ALA A 243 -19.44 -21.89 -13.10
CA ALA A 243 -19.99 -20.54 -13.25
C ALA A 243 -21.53 -20.46 -13.13
N LEU A 244 -22.24 -21.58 -12.97
CA LEU A 244 -23.69 -21.62 -12.78
C LEU A 244 -24.08 -21.51 -11.30
N LYS A 245 -25.08 -20.66 -11.03
CA LYS A 245 -25.59 -20.36 -9.67
C LYS A 245 -26.51 -21.44 -9.11
N ASP A 246 -27.19 -22.14 -9.99
CA ASP A 246 -28.11 -23.25 -9.70
C ASP A 246 -27.39 -24.61 -9.58
N SER A 247 -26.16 -24.73 -10.07
CA SER A 247 -25.34 -25.94 -9.90
C SER A 247 -25.11 -26.31 -8.42
N GLN A 248 -25.08 -27.61 -8.18
CA GLN A 248 -25.06 -28.25 -6.87
C GLN A 248 -23.79 -29.10 -6.68
N PRO A 249 -23.40 -29.43 -5.43
CA PRO A 249 -22.27 -30.32 -5.16
C PRO A 249 -22.32 -31.67 -5.92
N ALA A 250 -23.52 -32.17 -6.21
CA ALA A 250 -23.77 -33.45 -6.87
C ALA A 250 -23.49 -33.47 -8.39
N ASP A 251 -23.37 -32.30 -9.03
CA ASP A 251 -23.14 -32.14 -10.47
C ASP A 251 -21.66 -32.30 -10.85
N PHE A 252 -20.78 -32.49 -9.86
CA PHE A 252 -19.33 -32.58 -10.02
C PHE A 252 -18.79 -33.90 -9.48
N ASN A 253 -17.88 -34.50 -10.25
CA ASN A 253 -16.98 -35.54 -9.78
C ASN A 253 -15.79 -34.90 -9.04
N ARG A 254 -15.22 -35.63 -8.07
CA ARG A 254 -14.04 -35.24 -7.28
C ARG A 254 -13.17 -36.49 -7.09
N PRO A 255 -11.86 -36.49 -7.44
CA PRO A 255 -11.14 -35.43 -8.15
C PRO A 255 -11.60 -35.26 -9.61
N GLY A 256 -11.00 -34.31 -10.32
CA GLY A 256 -11.11 -34.12 -11.77
C GLY A 256 -9.99 -33.23 -12.34
N HIS A 257 -10.22 -32.61 -13.49
CA HIS A 257 -9.19 -31.96 -14.31
C HIS A 257 -9.24 -30.42 -14.34
N ILE A 258 -10.21 -29.80 -13.65
CA ILE A 258 -10.23 -28.36 -13.36
C ILE A 258 -9.87 -28.11 -11.89
N PHE A 259 -9.11 -27.05 -11.63
CA PHE A 259 -8.60 -26.69 -10.30
C PHE A 259 -9.23 -25.39 -9.79
N PRO A 260 -10.31 -25.42 -8.98
CA PRO A 260 -10.92 -24.19 -8.48
C PRO A 260 -10.05 -23.54 -7.39
N LEU A 261 -9.93 -22.21 -7.41
CA LEU A 261 -9.15 -21.40 -6.48
C LEU A 261 -10.05 -20.49 -5.65
N LYS A 262 -9.79 -20.39 -4.34
CA LYS A 262 -10.54 -19.48 -3.43
C LYS A 262 -10.02 -18.05 -3.53
N TYR A 263 -10.80 -17.20 -4.19
CA TYR A 263 -10.62 -15.74 -4.22
C TYR A 263 -10.59 -15.16 -2.79
N ARG A 264 -9.66 -14.23 -2.52
CA ARG A 264 -9.63 -13.46 -1.27
C ARG A 264 -10.47 -12.19 -1.41
N GLU A 265 -11.44 -12.01 -0.50
CA GLU A 265 -12.32 -10.83 -0.50
C GLU A 265 -11.52 -9.52 -0.44
N GLY A 266 -11.92 -8.57 -1.29
CA GLY A 266 -11.14 -7.35 -1.60
C GLY A 266 -10.22 -7.45 -2.81
N GLY A 267 -10.03 -8.65 -3.39
CA GLY A 267 -9.37 -8.85 -4.68
C GLY A 267 -7.92 -8.35 -4.72
N VAL A 268 -7.50 -7.74 -5.84
CA VAL A 268 -6.12 -7.28 -6.01
C VAL A 268 -5.72 -6.19 -5.02
N LEU A 269 -6.69 -5.53 -4.37
CA LEU A 269 -6.47 -4.57 -3.28
C LEU A 269 -6.09 -5.27 -1.95
N LYS A 270 -6.12 -6.60 -1.90
CA LYS A 270 -5.75 -7.45 -0.75
C LYS A 270 -4.68 -8.49 -1.06
N ARG A 271 -4.70 -9.11 -2.25
CA ARG A 271 -3.62 -9.97 -2.75
C ARG A 271 -3.39 -9.65 -4.22
N ALA A 272 -2.24 -9.07 -4.54
CA ALA A 272 -1.79 -8.83 -5.90
C ALA A 272 -1.36 -10.15 -6.57
N GLY A 273 -2.32 -10.98 -6.97
CA GLY A 273 -2.07 -12.25 -7.67
C GLY A 273 -3.14 -12.55 -8.73
N HIS A 274 -2.80 -13.43 -9.67
CA HIS A 274 -3.64 -13.74 -10.83
C HIS A 274 -5.02 -14.31 -10.44
N THR A 275 -5.09 -15.06 -9.32
CA THR A 275 -6.34 -15.53 -8.71
C THR A 275 -7.34 -14.38 -8.51
N GLU A 276 -6.92 -13.34 -7.79
CA GLU A 276 -7.74 -12.16 -7.51
C GLU A 276 -8.00 -11.32 -8.76
N ALA A 277 -6.98 -11.12 -9.61
CA ALA A 277 -7.11 -10.34 -10.83
C ALA A 277 -8.16 -10.92 -11.80
N SER A 278 -8.22 -12.24 -11.93
CA SER A 278 -9.16 -12.92 -12.82
C SER A 278 -10.63 -12.68 -12.44
N VAL A 279 -10.96 -12.78 -11.15
CA VAL A 279 -12.32 -12.53 -10.62
C VAL A 279 -12.66 -11.04 -10.67
N ASP A 280 -11.71 -10.17 -10.34
CA ASP A 280 -11.88 -8.72 -10.41
C ASP A 280 -12.21 -8.25 -11.84
N LEU A 281 -11.51 -8.78 -12.85
CA LEU A 281 -11.79 -8.46 -14.26
C LEU A 281 -13.16 -8.97 -14.72
N ALA A 282 -13.58 -10.16 -14.30
CA ALA A 282 -14.92 -10.69 -14.59
C ALA A 282 -16.02 -9.80 -13.99
N MET A 283 -15.89 -9.40 -12.72
CA MET A 283 -16.84 -8.48 -12.07
C MET A 283 -16.87 -7.09 -12.74
N LEU A 284 -15.70 -6.54 -13.09
CA LEU A 284 -15.60 -5.23 -13.77
C LEU A 284 -16.14 -5.25 -15.21
N ALA A 285 -16.08 -6.40 -15.89
CA ALA A 285 -16.74 -6.60 -17.17
C ALA A 285 -18.27 -6.67 -17.05
N GLY A 286 -18.80 -7.09 -15.89
CA GLY A 286 -20.22 -7.25 -15.61
C GLY A 286 -20.70 -8.71 -15.55
N PHE A 287 -19.77 -9.66 -15.41
CA PHE A 287 -20.06 -11.08 -15.23
C PHE A 287 -20.13 -11.48 -13.75
N ASP A 288 -20.56 -12.71 -13.52
CA ASP A 288 -20.47 -13.34 -12.21
C ASP A 288 -18.99 -13.58 -11.80
N PRO A 289 -18.69 -13.66 -10.49
CA PRO A 289 -17.33 -13.64 -9.96
C PRO A 289 -16.61 -14.99 -10.09
N VAL A 290 -16.59 -15.53 -11.31
CA VAL A 290 -15.99 -16.81 -11.69
C VAL A 290 -15.19 -16.62 -12.98
N ALA A 291 -13.89 -16.88 -12.92
CA ALA A 291 -12.97 -16.67 -14.04
C ALA A 291 -12.01 -17.85 -14.20
N VAL A 292 -11.67 -18.19 -15.44
CA VAL A 292 -10.65 -19.18 -15.76
C VAL A 292 -9.30 -18.49 -15.98
N LEU A 293 -8.23 -19.12 -15.48
CA LEU A 293 -6.85 -18.67 -15.61
C LEU A 293 -5.90 -19.86 -15.83
N CYS A 294 -4.80 -19.61 -16.54
CA CYS A 294 -3.73 -20.57 -16.79
C CYS A 294 -2.46 -19.80 -17.15
N GLU A 295 -1.33 -20.17 -16.56
CA GLU A 295 -0.04 -19.50 -16.72
C GLU A 295 0.57 -19.84 -18.09
N ILE A 296 1.16 -18.87 -18.79
CA ILE A 296 1.67 -19.01 -20.17
C ILE A 296 3.09 -19.61 -20.19
N VAL A 297 3.31 -20.60 -21.07
CA VAL A 297 4.62 -21.22 -21.31
C VAL A 297 5.26 -20.71 -22.61
N ASP A 298 6.59 -20.65 -22.66
CA ASP A 298 7.36 -20.38 -23.88
C ASP A 298 7.63 -21.70 -24.64
N ASP A 299 8.03 -21.61 -25.91
CA ASP A 299 8.20 -22.76 -26.82
C ASP A 299 9.33 -23.73 -26.36
N ASP A 300 10.16 -23.35 -25.38
CA ASP A 300 11.20 -24.20 -24.74
C ASP A 300 10.71 -24.94 -23.48
N GLY A 301 9.47 -24.72 -23.04
CA GLY A 301 8.89 -25.30 -21.84
C GLY A 301 9.17 -24.54 -20.53
N SER A 302 9.83 -23.37 -20.60
CA SER A 302 9.93 -22.44 -19.48
C SER A 302 8.69 -21.54 -19.36
N MET A 303 8.53 -20.83 -18.23
CA MET A 303 7.43 -19.89 -18.04
C MET A 303 7.69 -18.58 -18.79
N ALA A 304 6.74 -18.15 -19.63
CA ALA A 304 6.92 -17.01 -20.51
C ALA A 304 7.02 -15.69 -19.73
N ARG A 305 8.14 -14.98 -19.90
CA ARG A 305 8.44 -13.72 -19.20
C ARG A 305 8.05 -12.50 -20.04
N LEU A 306 7.98 -11.32 -19.42
CA LEU A 306 7.40 -10.10 -20.03
C LEU A 306 7.82 -9.78 -21.49
N PRO A 307 9.09 -9.94 -21.93
CA PRO A 307 9.46 -9.74 -23.34
C PRO A 307 8.74 -10.71 -24.27
N LYS A 308 8.66 -12.00 -23.89
CA LYS A 308 7.99 -13.07 -24.62
C LYS A 308 6.48 -12.94 -24.63
N LEU A 309 5.90 -12.55 -23.50
CA LEU A 309 4.48 -12.19 -23.40
C LEU A 309 4.14 -11.04 -24.36
N LYS A 310 5.02 -10.04 -24.50
CA LYS A 310 4.87 -8.92 -25.45
C LYS A 310 5.09 -9.31 -26.93
N GLU A 311 5.71 -10.45 -27.23
CA GLU A 311 5.73 -11.07 -28.57
C GLU A 311 4.41 -11.85 -28.80
N PHE A 312 4.04 -12.70 -27.85
CA PHE A 312 2.85 -13.55 -27.86
C PHE A 312 1.56 -12.75 -28.08
N VAL A 313 1.27 -11.73 -27.27
CA VAL A 313 0.00 -10.98 -27.40
C VAL A 313 -0.13 -10.21 -28.71
N LYS A 314 0.99 -9.85 -29.37
CA LYS A 314 0.97 -9.27 -30.71
C LYS A 314 0.66 -10.31 -31.78
N ARG A 315 1.16 -11.54 -31.62
CA ARG A 315 0.93 -12.66 -32.53
C ARG A 315 -0.51 -13.16 -32.48
N GLU A 316 -1.07 -13.30 -31.27
CA GLU A 316 -2.43 -13.81 -31.03
C GLU A 316 -3.49 -12.68 -30.95
N ASN A 317 -3.11 -11.41 -31.13
CA ASN A 317 -3.97 -10.22 -31.04
C ASN A 317 -4.78 -10.13 -29.72
N LEU A 318 -4.07 -10.21 -28.59
CA LEU A 318 -4.62 -10.07 -27.24
C LEU A 318 -4.16 -8.76 -26.59
N LYS A 319 -4.87 -8.31 -25.54
CA LYS A 319 -4.40 -7.24 -24.65
C LYS A 319 -3.49 -7.80 -23.56
N ILE A 320 -2.53 -6.99 -23.11
CA ILE A 320 -1.69 -7.29 -21.94
C ILE A 320 -1.80 -6.16 -20.92
N ILE A 321 -2.05 -6.49 -19.66
CA ILE A 321 -2.13 -5.55 -18.54
C ILE A 321 -1.30 -6.04 -17.35
N SER A 322 -0.99 -5.15 -16.41
CA SER A 322 -0.34 -5.52 -15.15
C SER A 322 -1.35 -5.53 -13.99
N ILE A 323 -1.10 -6.36 -12.97
CA ILE A 323 -1.87 -6.30 -11.71
C ILE A 323 -1.69 -4.94 -11.03
N ALA A 324 -0.52 -4.30 -11.15
CA ALA A 324 -0.29 -2.97 -10.61
C ALA A 324 -1.23 -1.92 -11.23
N ASP A 325 -1.42 -1.93 -12.55
CA ASP A 325 -2.35 -1.06 -13.27
C ASP A 325 -3.80 -1.33 -12.87
N LEU A 326 -4.18 -2.61 -12.68
CA LEU A 326 -5.51 -2.99 -12.18
C LEU A 326 -5.75 -2.49 -10.75
N ILE A 327 -4.73 -2.53 -9.88
CA ILE A 327 -4.76 -1.94 -8.54
C ILE A 327 -4.91 -0.41 -8.62
N ARG A 328 -4.17 0.29 -9.49
CA ARG A 328 -4.32 1.75 -9.70
C ARG A 328 -5.74 2.09 -10.15
N TYR A 329 -6.29 1.34 -11.10
CA TYR A 329 -7.65 1.49 -11.62
C TYR A 329 -8.70 1.30 -10.51
N ARG A 330 -8.71 0.15 -9.84
CA ARG A 330 -9.68 -0.16 -8.77
C ARG A 330 -9.64 0.85 -7.62
N ARG A 331 -8.46 1.35 -7.23
CA ARG A 331 -8.33 2.39 -6.19
C ARG A 331 -8.98 3.73 -6.58
N LYS A 332 -9.09 4.02 -7.88
CA LYS A 332 -9.72 5.23 -8.43
C LYS A 332 -11.24 5.07 -8.66
N THR A 333 -11.67 3.88 -9.09
CA THR A 333 -13.07 3.59 -9.46
C THR A 333 -13.94 3.15 -8.30
N ASP A 334 -13.42 2.28 -7.44
CA ASP A 334 -14.21 1.59 -6.43
C ASP A 334 -14.45 2.51 -5.23
N LYS A 335 -15.63 2.44 -4.61
CA LYS A 335 -15.89 3.15 -3.35
C LYS A 335 -15.26 2.38 -2.19
N LEU A 336 -14.09 2.83 -1.75
CA LEU A 336 -13.28 2.17 -0.72
C LEU A 336 -13.48 2.72 0.70
N VAL A 337 -14.27 3.79 0.84
CA VAL A 337 -14.55 4.44 2.13
C VAL A 337 -16.04 4.65 2.38
N GLU A 338 -16.46 4.50 3.63
CA GLU A 338 -17.81 4.76 4.11
C GLU A 338 -17.80 5.79 5.25
N ARG A 339 -18.58 6.86 5.11
CA ARG A 339 -18.75 7.87 6.17
C ARG A 339 -19.64 7.29 7.28
N ALA A 340 -19.02 6.79 8.33
CA ALA A 340 -19.68 5.99 9.38
C ALA A 340 -20.39 6.84 10.45
N SER A 341 -19.83 8.00 10.80
CA SER A 341 -20.41 8.90 11.82
C SER A 341 -19.87 10.33 11.71
N ALA A 342 -20.51 11.28 12.42
CA ALA A 342 -20.07 12.66 12.50
C ALA A 342 -20.34 13.26 13.89
N ALA A 343 -19.46 14.13 14.38
CA ALA A 343 -19.62 14.83 15.65
C ALA A 343 -18.93 16.20 15.64
N ARG A 344 -19.46 17.20 16.35
CA ARG A 344 -18.74 18.46 16.62
C ARG A 344 -17.73 18.23 17.74
N ILE A 345 -16.44 18.46 17.46
CA ILE A 345 -15.36 18.34 18.44
C ILE A 345 -14.77 19.72 18.73
N PRO A 346 -14.89 20.25 19.96
CA PRO A 346 -14.07 21.37 20.40
C PRO A 346 -12.64 20.89 20.67
N THR A 347 -11.66 21.54 20.04
CA THR A 347 -10.23 21.27 20.23
C THR A 347 -9.52 22.50 20.80
N THR A 348 -8.28 22.34 21.27
CA THR A 348 -7.40 23.45 21.65
C THR A 348 -7.10 24.42 20.52
N TRP A 349 -7.26 24.00 19.26
CA TRP A 349 -7.10 24.83 18.07
C TRP A 349 -8.40 25.45 17.57
N GLY A 350 -9.55 25.11 18.17
CA GLY A 350 -10.87 25.60 17.74
C GLY A 350 -11.92 24.49 17.55
N PRO A 351 -13.16 24.84 17.18
CA PRO A 351 -14.26 23.89 16.97
C PRO A 351 -14.34 23.38 15.53
N PHE A 352 -14.29 22.05 15.37
CA PHE A 352 -14.36 21.34 14.10
C PHE A 352 -15.58 20.40 14.05
N VAL A 353 -15.98 19.97 12.85
CA VAL A 353 -16.79 18.76 12.66
C VAL A 353 -15.85 17.61 12.31
N ALA A 354 -15.82 16.59 13.14
CA ALA A 354 -15.15 15.34 12.86
C ALA A 354 -16.08 14.41 12.10
N TYR A 355 -15.60 13.85 10.99
CA TYR A 355 -16.24 12.75 10.26
C TYR A 355 -15.40 11.48 10.40
N CYS A 356 -16.02 10.38 10.81
CA CYS A 356 -15.40 9.07 10.82
C CYS A 356 -15.60 8.39 9.47
N TYR A 357 -14.51 7.87 8.90
CA TYR A 357 -14.49 7.16 7.63
C TYR A 357 -13.92 5.77 7.81
N ARG A 358 -14.73 4.74 7.58
CA ARG A 358 -14.29 3.35 7.61
C ARG A 358 -13.80 2.93 6.22
N SER A 359 -12.58 2.42 6.15
CA SER A 359 -12.06 1.71 4.98
C SER A 359 -12.78 0.37 4.84
N VAL A 360 -13.34 0.08 3.66
CA VAL A 360 -14.04 -1.19 3.40
C VAL A 360 -13.07 -2.37 3.25
N LEU A 361 -11.78 -2.09 3.02
CA LEU A 361 -10.77 -3.11 2.79
C LEU A 361 -10.34 -3.76 4.10
N ASP A 362 -9.85 -2.97 5.06
CA ASP A 362 -9.26 -3.43 6.32
C ASP A 362 -10.10 -3.10 7.56
N GLY A 363 -11.21 -2.37 7.38
CA GLY A 363 -12.06 -1.92 8.47
C GLY A 363 -11.45 -0.79 9.30
N ILE A 364 -10.30 -0.21 8.91
CA ILE A 364 -9.66 0.87 9.66
C ILE A 364 -10.55 2.12 9.61
N GLU A 365 -10.78 2.72 10.76
CA GLU A 365 -11.45 4.01 10.89
C GLU A 365 -10.43 5.14 10.84
N HIS A 366 -10.55 5.99 9.83
CA HIS A 366 -9.83 7.25 9.67
C HIS A 366 -10.73 8.41 10.09
N ILE A 367 -10.17 9.58 10.40
CA ILE A 367 -10.93 10.76 10.84
C ILE A 367 -10.59 11.97 9.98
N ALA A 368 -11.62 12.72 9.57
CA ALA A 368 -11.48 14.00 8.88
C ALA A 368 -12.04 15.13 9.75
N MET A 369 -11.17 16.07 10.12
CA MET A 369 -11.52 17.28 10.86
C MET A 369 -11.83 18.39 9.87
N VAL A 370 -13.08 18.85 9.83
CA VAL A 370 -13.59 19.83 8.86
C VAL A 370 -13.95 21.13 9.56
N LYS A 371 -13.58 22.25 8.92
CA LYS A 371 -13.86 23.62 9.34
C LYS A 371 -14.61 24.35 8.23
N GLY A 372 -15.61 25.15 8.62
CA GLY A 372 -16.45 25.90 7.69
C GLY A 372 -17.36 25.01 6.84
N ASP A 373 -17.87 25.59 5.75
CA ASP A 373 -18.57 24.85 4.69
C ASP A 373 -17.62 24.63 3.50
N ILE A 374 -17.61 23.41 2.97
CA ILE A 374 -16.85 23.05 1.77
C ILE A 374 -17.55 23.57 0.51
N GLY A 375 -18.87 23.72 0.52
CA GLY A 375 -19.63 24.46 -0.51
C GLY A 375 -19.36 24.00 -1.95
N ASP A 376 -18.70 24.84 -2.74
CA ASP A 376 -18.36 24.57 -4.14
C ASP A 376 -17.16 23.61 -4.34
N GLY A 377 -16.45 23.28 -3.26
CA GLY A 377 -15.28 22.41 -3.28
C GLY A 377 -13.97 23.06 -3.76
N ASN A 378 -13.95 24.37 -4.04
CA ASN A 378 -12.79 25.04 -4.63
C ASN A 378 -11.93 25.77 -3.59
N ASP A 379 -10.62 25.81 -3.84
CA ASP A 379 -9.60 26.48 -3.02
C ASP A 379 -9.61 26.10 -1.53
N ILE A 380 -9.86 24.81 -1.24
CA ILE A 380 -9.94 24.29 0.12
C ILE A 380 -8.52 24.16 0.71
N LEU A 381 -8.28 24.70 1.91
CA LEU A 381 -7.03 24.43 2.63
C LEU A 381 -7.06 22.99 3.18
N VAL A 382 -6.14 22.14 2.72
CA VAL A 382 -6.18 20.69 2.98
C VAL A 382 -4.87 20.18 3.59
N ARG A 383 -4.98 19.35 4.63
CA ARG A 383 -3.87 18.53 5.16
C ARG A 383 -4.23 17.05 5.14
N VAL A 384 -3.45 16.25 4.41
CA VAL A 384 -3.46 14.79 4.58
C VAL A 384 -2.33 14.39 5.53
N HIS A 385 -2.68 14.23 6.81
CA HIS A 385 -1.78 13.79 7.86
C HIS A 385 -1.70 12.26 7.90
N SER A 386 -0.55 11.72 8.31
CA SER A 386 -0.33 10.29 8.50
C SER A 386 -0.07 10.03 9.97
N GLU A 387 -0.82 9.09 10.55
CA GLU A 387 -0.76 8.74 11.98
C GLU A 387 0.68 8.52 12.47
N CYS A 388 1.06 9.22 13.54
CA CYS A 388 2.33 9.07 14.21
C CYS A 388 2.11 9.16 15.73
N LEU A 389 1.61 8.09 16.35
CA LEU A 389 1.22 8.05 17.77
C LEU A 389 2.27 8.67 18.71
N THR A 390 3.55 8.36 18.48
CA THR A 390 4.66 8.89 19.29
C THR A 390 4.84 10.40 19.17
N GLY A 391 4.56 10.98 17.99
CA GLY A 391 4.71 12.42 17.74
C GLY A 391 3.45 13.21 18.03
N ASP A 392 2.30 12.68 17.62
CA ASP A 392 1.00 13.35 17.62
C ASP A 392 0.31 13.32 19.00
N ILE A 393 0.52 12.25 19.79
CA ILE A 393 -0.06 12.10 21.14
C ILE A 393 0.99 12.24 22.24
N PHE A 394 2.17 11.63 22.07
CA PHE A 394 3.25 11.65 23.08
C PHE A 394 4.32 12.75 22.87
N GLY A 395 4.14 13.65 21.89
CA GLY A 395 5.00 14.83 21.70
C GLY A 395 6.48 14.53 21.40
N SER A 396 6.81 13.37 20.83
CA SER A 396 8.20 12.91 20.67
C SER A 396 9.04 13.83 19.77
N ALA A 397 10.01 14.50 20.39
CA ALA A 397 10.98 15.38 19.74
C ALA A 397 11.92 14.70 18.73
N ARG A 398 11.86 13.37 18.55
CA ARG A 398 12.57 12.65 17.46
C ARG A 398 11.96 12.95 16.09
N CYS A 399 10.71 13.43 16.02
CA CYS A 399 10.02 13.77 14.78
C CYS A 399 9.34 15.15 14.84
N ASP A 400 8.81 15.58 13.71
CA ASP A 400 8.08 16.83 13.50
C ASP A 400 6.55 16.64 13.38
N CYS A 401 6.04 15.41 13.54
CA CYS A 401 4.64 15.06 13.23
C CYS A 401 3.62 15.86 14.07
N GLY A 402 3.70 15.83 15.40
CA GLY A 402 2.76 16.57 16.26
C GLY A 402 2.81 18.08 16.04
N ASN A 403 3.99 18.64 15.75
CA ASN A 403 4.14 20.06 15.41
C ASN A 403 3.49 20.40 14.06
N GLN A 404 3.61 19.52 13.05
CA GLN A 404 2.88 19.68 11.78
C GLN A 404 1.36 19.48 11.94
N LEU A 405 0.92 18.61 12.86
CA LEU A 405 -0.51 18.42 13.16
C LEU A 405 -1.10 19.69 13.78
N ALA A 406 -0.46 20.22 14.83
CA ALA A 406 -0.89 21.44 15.50
C ALA A 406 -0.94 22.65 14.55
N LEU A 407 0.15 22.90 13.80
CA LEU A 407 0.23 24.01 12.86
C LEU A 407 -0.83 23.91 11.75
N ALA A 408 -1.10 22.71 11.23
CA ALA A 408 -2.14 22.51 10.23
C ALA A 408 -3.56 22.73 10.77
N MET A 409 -3.83 22.32 12.02
CA MET A 409 -5.12 22.60 12.67
C MET A 409 -5.32 24.10 12.93
N GLN A 410 -4.26 24.81 13.35
CA GLN A 410 -4.28 26.27 13.54
C GLN A 410 -4.55 27.00 12.22
N GLN A 411 -3.81 26.69 11.15
CA GLN A 411 -4.01 27.32 9.84
C GLN A 411 -5.40 27.06 9.25
N ILE A 412 -6.03 25.91 9.54
CA ILE A 412 -7.43 25.64 9.13
C ILE A 412 -8.43 26.45 9.96
N GLU A 413 -8.22 26.61 11.28
CA GLU A 413 -9.07 27.48 12.11
C GLU A 413 -8.99 28.93 11.62
N GLU A 414 -7.77 29.45 11.43
CA GLU A 414 -7.46 30.81 10.97
C GLU A 414 -8.06 31.10 9.58
N ALA A 415 -8.00 30.14 8.66
CA ALA A 415 -8.61 30.25 7.33
C ALA A 415 -10.15 30.13 7.36
N GLY A 416 -10.75 29.66 8.47
CA GLY A 416 -12.20 29.47 8.63
C GLY A 416 -12.85 28.40 7.75
N ARG A 417 -12.11 27.81 6.80
CA ARG A 417 -12.57 26.82 5.80
C ARG A 417 -11.43 25.86 5.45
N GLY A 418 -11.60 24.56 5.71
CA GLY A 418 -10.56 23.57 5.39
C GLY A 418 -10.79 22.17 5.96
N VAL A 419 -9.90 21.24 5.60
CA VAL A 419 -9.99 19.82 5.97
C VAL A 419 -8.63 19.26 6.39
N LEU A 420 -8.56 18.64 7.56
CA LEU A 420 -7.45 17.75 7.93
C LEU A 420 -7.93 16.30 7.94
N VAL A 421 -7.43 15.48 7.01
CA VAL A 421 -7.63 14.02 7.00
C VAL A 421 -6.47 13.38 7.76
N TYR A 422 -6.78 12.62 8.81
CA TYR A 422 -5.79 11.88 9.61
C TYR A 422 -5.87 10.39 9.26
N LEU A 423 -4.92 9.94 8.42
CA LEU A 423 -4.85 8.56 7.95
C LEU A 423 -4.22 7.66 9.02
N ARG A 424 -5.09 6.95 9.75
CA ARG A 424 -4.74 5.83 10.62
C ARG A 424 -4.23 4.61 9.85
N GLY A 425 -3.43 3.77 10.50
CA GLY A 425 -2.67 2.67 9.90
C GLY A 425 -1.29 3.10 9.36
N HIS A 426 -1.01 4.40 9.24
CA HIS A 426 0.24 4.90 8.64
C HIS A 426 1.45 4.96 9.60
N GLU A 427 1.30 4.52 10.85
CA GLU A 427 2.36 4.59 11.86
C GLU A 427 3.63 3.83 11.40
N GLY A 428 4.79 4.44 11.65
CA GLY A 428 6.09 3.95 11.18
C GLY A 428 6.34 4.07 9.68
N ARG A 429 5.42 4.71 8.93
CA ARG A 429 5.27 4.60 7.45
C ARG A 429 4.54 3.33 6.99
N GLY A 430 3.59 2.82 7.79
CA GLY A 430 2.79 1.64 7.47
C GLY A 430 3.35 0.31 7.97
N ILE A 431 4.58 0.31 8.51
CA ILE A 431 5.18 -0.87 9.19
C ILE A 431 4.58 -1.11 10.60
N GLY A 432 3.87 -0.13 11.16
CA GLY A 432 3.27 -0.18 12.49
C GLY A 432 4.22 0.12 13.66
N LEU A 433 3.63 0.41 14.82
CA LEU A 433 4.35 0.89 16.01
C LEU A 433 5.47 -0.06 16.48
N GLY A 434 5.21 -1.37 16.52
CA GLY A 434 6.17 -2.38 16.99
C GLY A 434 7.38 -2.59 16.07
N HIS A 435 7.29 -2.20 14.79
CA HIS A 435 8.43 -2.16 13.87
C HIS A 435 9.15 -0.82 13.94
N LYS A 436 8.41 0.30 13.99
CA LYS A 436 8.96 1.65 14.21
C LYS A 436 9.89 1.73 15.42
N LEU A 437 9.50 1.13 16.55
CA LEU A 437 10.33 1.12 17.77
C LEU A 437 11.60 0.25 17.61
N ARG A 438 11.56 -0.84 16.83
CA ARG A 438 12.75 -1.62 16.49
C ARG A 438 13.69 -0.84 15.56
N ALA A 439 13.15 -0.16 14.55
CA ALA A 439 13.91 0.71 13.66
C ALA A 439 14.53 1.91 14.40
N TYR A 440 13.90 2.40 15.49
CA TYR A 440 14.48 3.43 16.35
C TYR A 440 15.73 2.96 17.09
N ASN A 441 15.79 1.72 17.56
CA ASN A 441 17.00 1.16 18.20
C ASN A 441 18.17 1.16 17.21
N LEU A 442 17.97 0.63 15.99
CA LEU A 442 18.99 0.62 14.93
C LEU A 442 19.44 2.04 14.53
N GLN A 443 18.54 3.02 14.57
CA GLN A 443 18.87 4.44 14.33
C GLN A 443 19.68 5.08 15.45
N ASP A 444 19.47 4.66 16.71
CA ASP A 444 20.30 5.05 17.85
C ASP A 444 21.68 4.36 17.80
N ASP A 445 21.75 3.12 17.31
CA ASP A 445 22.98 2.39 16.95
C ASP A 445 23.67 2.94 15.68
N GLY A 446 23.16 4.04 15.12
CA GLY A 446 23.83 4.84 14.10
C GLY A 446 23.30 4.72 12.68
N ARG A 447 22.36 3.81 12.37
CA ARG A 447 21.69 3.76 11.05
C ARG A 447 20.83 4.99 10.79
N ASP A 448 20.42 5.21 9.54
CA ASP A 448 19.29 6.09 9.21
C ASP A 448 17.97 5.31 9.03
N THR A 449 16.86 6.03 8.82
CA THR A 449 15.51 5.45 8.75
C THR A 449 15.27 4.54 7.54
N VAL A 450 16.11 4.61 6.50
CA VAL A 450 16.03 3.71 5.33
C VAL A 450 16.76 2.42 5.65
N GLU A 451 18.03 2.53 6.05
CA GLU A 451 18.90 1.41 6.41
C GLU A 451 18.30 0.56 7.53
N ALA A 452 17.70 1.19 8.55
CA ALA A 452 17.05 0.50 9.66
C ALA A 452 15.75 -0.23 9.28
N ASN A 453 15.10 0.13 8.16
CA ASN A 453 13.96 -0.65 7.64
C ASN A 453 14.48 -1.82 6.78
N GLU A 454 15.49 -1.57 5.94
CA GLU A 454 16.12 -2.60 5.09
C GLU A 454 16.74 -3.73 5.93
N GLU A 455 17.49 -3.41 6.99
CA GLU A 455 18.04 -4.41 7.93
C GLU A 455 16.98 -5.22 8.70
N LEU A 456 15.74 -4.70 8.80
CA LEU A 456 14.60 -5.41 9.40
C LEU A 456 13.77 -6.18 8.36
N GLY A 457 14.12 -6.15 7.08
CA GLY A 457 13.33 -6.75 6.00
C GLY A 457 11.99 -6.05 5.76
N LEU A 458 11.91 -4.74 6.00
CA LEU A 458 10.69 -3.93 5.94
C LEU A 458 10.71 -2.94 4.77
N PRO A 459 9.55 -2.59 4.19
CA PRO A 459 9.47 -1.55 3.18
C PRO A 459 9.89 -0.18 3.73
N VAL A 460 10.53 0.63 2.89
CA VAL A 460 10.96 1.99 3.24
C VAL A 460 9.76 2.93 3.47
N ASP A 461 8.67 2.73 2.73
CA ASP A 461 7.38 3.40 2.91
C ASP A 461 6.26 2.52 2.33
N SER A 462 5.22 2.21 3.12
CA SER A 462 4.04 1.45 2.68
C SER A 462 2.72 2.21 2.93
N ARG A 463 2.78 3.55 2.96
CA ARG A 463 1.61 4.42 3.19
C ARG A 463 0.78 4.63 1.93
N GLU A 464 -0.52 4.42 2.04
CA GLU A 464 -1.46 4.51 0.92
C GLU A 464 -2.37 5.73 1.02
N TYR A 465 -2.29 6.62 0.03
CA TYR A 465 -2.99 7.92 0.07
C TYR A 465 -4.32 7.93 -0.68
N GLY A 466 -4.66 6.87 -1.44
CA GLY A 466 -5.93 6.77 -2.18
C GLY A 466 -7.17 6.87 -1.28
N ILE A 467 -7.11 6.28 -0.08
CA ILE A 467 -8.15 6.44 0.95
C ILE A 467 -8.35 7.92 1.32
N GLY A 468 -7.26 8.67 1.52
CA GLY A 468 -7.32 10.10 1.80
C GLY A 468 -7.91 10.92 0.65
N ALA A 469 -7.61 10.55 -0.59
CA ALA A 469 -8.19 11.16 -1.77
C ALA A 469 -9.70 10.88 -1.89
N GLN A 470 -10.15 9.65 -1.63
CA GLN A 470 -11.59 9.32 -1.61
C GLN A 470 -12.33 10.06 -0.48
N ILE A 471 -11.74 10.21 0.71
CA ILE A 471 -12.30 11.00 1.81
C ILE A 471 -12.49 12.47 1.40
N LEU A 472 -11.49 13.09 0.76
CA LEU A 472 -11.58 14.47 0.27
C LEU A 472 -12.68 14.63 -0.80
N ARG A 473 -12.77 13.68 -1.74
CA ARG A 473 -13.83 13.64 -2.77
C ARG A 473 -15.23 13.51 -2.14
N ASP A 474 -15.41 12.63 -1.15
CA ASP A 474 -16.69 12.43 -0.44
C ASP A 474 -17.10 13.66 0.39
N LEU A 475 -16.12 14.40 0.94
CA LEU A 475 -16.34 15.70 1.59
C LEU A 475 -16.66 16.85 0.60
N GLY A 476 -16.62 16.60 -0.71
CA GLY A 476 -16.94 17.57 -1.76
C GLY A 476 -15.76 18.45 -2.20
N VAL A 477 -14.52 18.16 -1.77
CA VAL A 477 -13.33 18.89 -2.24
C VAL A 477 -13.09 18.60 -3.72
N ARG A 478 -12.73 19.63 -4.48
CA ARG A 478 -12.36 19.58 -5.91
C ARG A 478 -10.97 20.17 -6.14
N THR A 479 -10.73 21.39 -5.68
CA THR A 479 -9.41 22.04 -5.78
C THR A 479 -8.91 22.46 -4.40
N MET A 480 -7.60 22.32 -4.15
CA MET A 480 -7.03 22.48 -2.82
C MET A 480 -5.69 23.21 -2.77
N LYS A 481 -5.45 23.89 -1.64
CA LYS A 481 -4.12 24.30 -1.16
C LYS A 481 -3.59 23.23 -0.21
N LEU A 482 -2.61 22.44 -0.67
CA LEU A 482 -2.13 21.25 0.05
C LEU A 482 -1.00 21.59 1.05
N MET A 483 -1.23 21.34 2.33
CA MET A 483 -0.27 21.49 3.42
C MET A 483 0.74 20.32 3.47
N THR A 484 1.82 20.44 2.69
CA THR A 484 2.89 19.43 2.56
C THR A 484 4.29 20.03 2.56
N ASN A 485 5.28 19.25 3.00
CA ASN A 485 6.72 19.55 2.81
C ASN A 485 7.40 18.64 1.78
N ASN A 486 6.71 17.62 1.28
CA ASN A 486 7.19 16.75 0.21
C ASN A 486 6.50 17.17 -1.12
N PRO A 487 7.25 17.56 -2.17
CA PRO A 487 6.69 17.86 -3.49
C PRO A 487 6.25 16.61 -4.26
N ALA A 488 6.84 15.43 -4.02
CA ALA A 488 6.43 14.16 -4.63
C ALA A 488 5.07 13.62 -4.09
N LYS A 489 4.25 14.49 -3.49
CA LYS A 489 2.87 14.21 -3.05
C LYS A 489 1.80 14.84 -3.94
N TYR A 490 2.17 15.54 -5.02
CA TYR A 490 1.20 16.06 -5.99
C TYR A 490 0.72 14.98 -6.96
N SER A 491 1.61 14.07 -7.35
CA SER A 491 1.35 12.99 -8.29
C SER A 491 0.20 12.10 -7.82
N GLY A 492 -0.69 11.76 -8.75
CA GLY A 492 -1.81 10.87 -8.52
C GLY A 492 -3.07 11.45 -7.88
N LEU A 493 -3.10 12.68 -7.34
CA LEU A 493 -4.37 13.27 -6.86
C LEU A 493 -5.34 13.60 -8.02
N LYS A 494 -4.81 14.01 -9.18
CA LYS A 494 -5.56 14.36 -10.39
C LYS A 494 -6.54 13.25 -10.83
N GLY A 495 -6.11 11.98 -10.79
CA GLY A 495 -6.96 10.82 -11.12
C GLY A 495 -8.16 10.64 -10.18
N TYR A 496 -8.12 11.18 -8.96
CA TYR A 496 -9.27 11.22 -8.04
C TYR A 496 -10.20 12.41 -8.32
N GLY A 497 -9.97 13.21 -9.37
CA GLY A 497 -10.71 14.44 -9.62
C GLY A 497 -10.39 15.53 -8.60
N LEU A 498 -9.17 15.50 -8.05
CA LEU A 498 -8.66 16.43 -7.06
C LEU A 498 -7.47 17.21 -7.64
N GLU A 499 -7.60 18.53 -7.70
CA GLU A 499 -6.57 19.44 -8.20
C GLU A 499 -5.82 20.11 -7.04
N VAL A 500 -4.50 20.22 -7.15
CA VAL A 500 -3.67 20.95 -6.17
C VAL A 500 -3.33 22.32 -6.75
N ALA A 501 -4.20 23.30 -6.49
CA ALA A 501 -4.06 24.68 -6.94
C ALA A 501 -2.88 25.42 -6.28
N GLY A 502 -2.33 24.88 -5.19
CA GLY A 502 -1.13 25.41 -4.55
C GLY A 502 -0.62 24.53 -3.41
N ARG A 503 0.60 24.82 -2.96
CA ARG A 503 1.21 24.19 -1.79
C ARG A 503 1.38 25.19 -0.66
N VAL A 504 1.06 24.77 0.56
CA VAL A 504 1.41 25.48 1.80
C VAL A 504 2.49 24.68 2.55
N PRO A 505 3.66 25.27 2.87
CA PRO A 505 4.68 24.60 3.69
C PRO A 505 4.32 24.63 5.17
N LEU A 506 4.60 23.54 5.90
CA LEU A 506 4.47 23.49 7.37
C LEU A 506 5.86 23.58 8.01
N LEU A 507 6.30 24.80 8.32
CA LEU A 507 7.61 25.03 8.92
C LEU A 507 7.53 24.83 10.45
N THR A 508 8.24 23.82 10.96
CA THR A 508 8.28 23.47 12.38
C THR A 508 9.69 23.67 12.96
N PRO A 509 9.84 23.98 14.27
CA PRO A 509 11.16 24.17 14.88
C PRO A 509 12.11 22.97 14.70
N ILE A 510 13.35 23.26 14.28
CA ILE A 510 14.43 22.27 14.24
C ILE A 510 15.05 22.17 15.63
N THR A 511 15.04 20.97 16.21
CA THR A 511 15.61 20.67 17.52
C THR A 511 16.84 19.78 17.37
N LYS A 512 17.64 19.67 18.43
CA LYS A 512 18.76 18.71 18.50
C LYS A 512 18.33 17.26 18.20
N HIS A 513 17.08 16.90 18.48
CA HIS A 513 16.55 15.55 18.33
C HIS A 513 15.91 15.27 16.97
N ASN A 514 15.28 16.26 16.30
CA ASN A 514 14.67 16.05 14.99
C ASN A 514 15.60 16.41 13.81
N LYS A 515 16.71 17.14 14.03
CA LYS A 515 17.59 17.62 12.95
C LYS A 515 18.02 16.52 11.96
N ARG A 516 18.61 15.41 12.45
CA ARG A 516 19.07 14.29 11.60
C ARG A 516 17.94 13.75 10.71
N TYR A 517 16.75 13.55 11.30
CA TYR A 517 15.56 13.04 10.61
C TYR A 517 15.01 14.01 9.55
N LEU A 518 15.05 15.32 9.81
CA LEU A 518 14.69 16.35 8.83
C LEU A 518 15.71 16.46 7.70
N GLU A 519 17.01 16.31 8.00
CA GLU A 519 18.09 16.29 7.02
C GLU A 519 18.01 15.05 6.11
N THR A 520 17.72 13.85 6.65
CA THR A 520 17.44 12.63 5.86
C THR A 520 16.21 12.82 4.97
N LYS A 521 15.11 13.39 5.48
CA LYS A 521 13.92 13.74 4.67
C LYS A 521 14.26 14.67 3.50
N ARG A 522 15.10 15.69 3.72
CA ARG A 522 15.53 16.60 2.65
C ARG A 522 16.41 15.88 1.62
N ALA A 523 17.43 15.17 2.08
CA ALA A 523 18.47 14.61 1.21
C ALA A 523 18.06 13.32 0.47
N LYS A 524 17.37 12.38 1.14
CA LYS A 524 16.95 11.09 0.55
C LYS A 524 15.50 11.07 0.08
N MET A 525 14.66 12.06 0.40
CA MET A 525 13.21 12.03 0.13
C MET A 525 12.63 13.33 -0.45
N GLY A 526 13.49 14.22 -0.96
CA GLY A 526 13.09 15.42 -1.70
C GLY A 526 12.29 16.47 -0.90
N HIS A 527 12.22 16.39 0.44
CA HIS A 527 11.48 17.37 1.23
C HIS A 527 12.07 18.77 1.10
N VAL A 528 11.26 19.73 0.65
CA VAL A 528 11.63 21.14 0.53
C VAL A 528 11.08 21.91 1.74
N TYR A 529 11.99 22.48 2.52
CA TYR A 529 11.67 23.48 3.53
C TYR A 529 12.17 24.83 2.98
N GLY A 530 11.40 25.91 3.17
CA GLY A 530 11.62 27.17 2.45
C GLY A 530 13.03 27.77 2.60
N SER A 531 13.48 28.52 1.60
CA SER A 531 14.85 29.05 1.47
C SER A 531 15.29 30.07 2.55
N GLY A 532 14.43 30.38 3.52
CA GLY A 532 14.67 31.28 4.64
C GLY A 532 14.53 30.62 6.01
N VAL A 533 15.25 29.52 6.28
CA VAL A 533 15.40 28.97 7.63
C VAL A 533 16.68 29.55 8.27
N PRO A 534 16.60 30.64 9.07
CA PRO A 534 17.69 30.99 9.96
C PRO A 534 17.89 29.87 10.98
N ASN A 535 19.13 29.68 11.46
CA ASN A 535 19.45 28.70 12.51
C ASN A 535 18.91 29.16 13.87
N LEU A 536 17.58 29.09 14.07
CA LEU A 536 16.90 29.28 15.34
C LEU A 536 17.12 28.05 16.25
N ILE A 537 18.39 27.86 16.63
CA ILE A 537 18.77 27.03 17.77
C ILE A 537 18.15 27.69 19.00
N SER A 538 17.18 27.02 19.64
CA SER A 538 16.55 27.50 20.86
C SER A 538 17.56 27.54 22.01
N GLN A 539 18.19 28.70 22.23
CA GLN A 539 18.98 28.97 23.42
C GLN A 539 18.05 29.30 24.60
N ASN A 540 17.35 28.29 25.12
CA ASN A 540 16.58 28.43 26.37
C ASN A 540 16.78 27.26 27.37
N ASP A 541 17.70 26.34 27.10
CA ASP A 541 18.22 25.40 28.10
C ASP A 541 19.44 26.01 28.83
N LYS A 542 19.19 27.03 29.67
CA LYS A 542 20.13 27.40 30.74
C LYS A 542 19.72 26.65 32.01
N PRO A 543 20.52 25.69 32.52
CA PRO A 543 20.25 25.09 33.82
C PRO A 543 20.40 26.15 34.91
N THR A 544 19.37 26.33 35.73
CA THR A 544 19.41 27.17 36.92
C THR A 544 20.30 26.53 37.98
N THR A 545 21.56 26.98 38.06
CA THR A 545 22.44 26.66 39.18
C THR A 545 21.87 27.21 40.48
N PRO A 546 21.73 26.42 41.55
CA PRO A 546 21.35 26.95 42.86
C PRO A 546 22.48 27.80 43.44
N ASN A 547 22.15 28.96 44.01
CA ASN A 547 23.11 29.75 44.78
C ASN A 547 23.44 29.04 46.10
N PRO A 548 24.73 28.93 46.49
CA PRO A 548 25.12 28.58 47.84
C PRO A 548 25.27 29.85 48.71
N SER A 549 24.72 29.82 49.94
CA SER A 549 24.77 30.87 50.98
C SER A 549 24.14 32.24 50.62
N ASP A 550 23.54 32.97 51.56
CA ASP A 550 23.28 32.68 52.99
C ASP A 550 21.81 32.32 53.27
#